data_AF-A0A8S4BYA7-F1
#
_entry.id   AF-A0A8S4BYA7-F1
#
_cell.length_a   1.000
_cell.length_b   1.000
_cell.length_c   1.000
_cell.angle_alpha   90.00
_cell.angle_beta   90.00
_cell.angle_gamma   90.00
#
_symmetry.space_group_name_H-M   'P 1'
#
loop_
_entity.id
_entity.type
_entity.pdbx_description
1 polymer ?
#
loop_
_entity_poly.entity_id
_entity_poly.type
_entity_poly.pdbx_seq_one_letter_code
_entity_poly.pdbx_strand_id
1 'polypeptide(L)'
;MKLLMFIIIILLGNYSDASIDCTGRFVNSITDVCWKCLFPITIGGVKIVPSSITDSQSSKQIICFCPRPWIPAPVPGIPVGFWEPVRLVDVTKSPMCIW
;
A
#
# COMPACT_ATOMS: atom_id res chain seq x y z
N MET A 1 53.21 -26.15 -19.82
CA MET A 1 53.10 -24.93 -18.98
C MET A 1 51.98 -23.99 -19.42
N LYS A 2 51.83 -23.67 -20.71
CA LYS A 2 50.74 -22.80 -21.24
C LYS A 2 49.32 -23.32 -20.94
N LEU A 3 49.09 -24.64 -21.03
CA LEU A 3 47.79 -25.26 -20.75
C LEU A 3 47.39 -25.16 -19.28
N LEU A 4 48.34 -25.35 -18.36
CA LEU A 4 48.10 -25.27 -16.91
C LEU A 4 47.73 -23.83 -16.50
N MET A 5 48.39 -22.85 -17.11
CA MET A 5 48.11 -21.43 -16.87
C MET A 5 46.71 -21.03 -17.37
N PHE A 6 46.26 -21.58 -18.49
CA PHE A 6 44.92 -21.34 -19.03
C PHE A 6 43.81 -21.89 -18.11
N ILE A 7 44.03 -23.07 -17.53
CA ILE A 7 43.09 -23.70 -16.58
C ILE A 7 42.97 -22.88 -15.28
N ILE A 8 44.09 -22.35 -14.78
CA ILE A 8 44.11 -21.51 -13.57
C ILE A 8 43.36 -20.18 -13.79
N ILE A 9 43.45 -19.57 -14.97
CA ILE A 9 42.74 -18.33 -15.31
C ILE A 9 41.22 -18.57 -15.37
N ILE A 10 40.79 -19.71 -15.90
CA ILE A 10 39.36 -20.08 -15.93
C ILE A 10 38.83 -20.35 -14.51
N LEU A 11 39.63 -20.97 -13.64
CA LEU A 11 39.25 -21.25 -12.25
C LEU A 11 39.17 -19.99 -11.37
N LEU A 12 39.94 -18.93 -11.67
CA LEU A 12 39.93 -17.67 -10.91
C LEU A 12 38.92 -16.64 -11.45
N GLY A 13 38.39 -16.82 -12.67
CA GLY A 13 37.58 -15.82 -13.36
C GLY A 13 36.09 -15.74 -12.99
N ASN A 14 35.60 -16.51 -12.00
CA ASN A 14 34.16 -16.68 -11.76
C ASN A 14 33.64 -16.18 -10.40
N TYR A 15 34.39 -15.35 -9.67
CA TYR A 15 33.92 -14.78 -8.41
C TYR A 15 33.32 -13.38 -8.62
N SER A 16 32.05 -13.33 -9.00
CA SER A 16 31.24 -12.10 -8.96
C SER A 16 30.29 -12.18 -7.78
N ASP A 17 30.67 -11.59 -6.65
CA ASP A 17 29.79 -11.43 -5.49
C ASP A 17 29.03 -10.10 -5.66
N ALA A 18 27.85 -10.16 -6.26
CA ALA A 18 26.94 -9.03 -6.32
C ALA A 18 26.11 -9.03 -5.03
N SER A 19 26.55 -8.27 -4.02
CA SER A 19 25.74 -8.02 -2.84
C SER A 19 24.54 -7.16 -3.21
N ILE A 20 23.34 -7.71 -3.07
CA ILE A 20 22.09 -6.99 -3.26
C ILE A 20 21.70 -6.42 -1.90
N ASP A 21 21.73 -5.09 -1.75
CA ASP A 21 21.28 -4.43 -0.53
C ASP A 21 19.74 -4.42 -0.48
N CYS A 22 19.15 -5.40 0.22
CA CYS A 22 17.71 -5.45 0.47
C CYS A 22 17.36 -4.48 1.60
N THR A 23 16.96 -3.25 1.25
CA THR A 23 16.57 -2.19 2.19
C THR A 23 15.07 -2.17 2.52
N GLY A 24 14.37 -3.27 2.26
CA GLY A 24 12.96 -3.44 2.58
C GLY A 24 12.73 -3.57 4.09
N ARG A 25 11.67 -2.95 4.61
CA ARG A 25 11.18 -3.15 5.98
C ARG A 25 9.68 -3.15 5.98
N PHE A 26 9.05 -4.04 6.74
CA PHE A 26 7.59 -4.05 6.86
C PHE A 26 7.05 -2.68 7.26
N VAL A 27 5.93 -2.31 6.64
CA VAL A 27 5.33 -0.98 6.74
C VAL A 27 4.91 -0.69 8.18
N ASN A 28 5.39 0.41 8.76
CA ASN A 28 4.92 0.89 10.04
C ASN A 28 3.65 1.71 9.84
N SER A 29 2.52 1.21 10.33
CA SER A 29 1.22 1.87 10.21
C SER A 29 1.16 3.26 10.83
N ILE A 30 2.06 3.60 11.76
CA ILE A 30 2.09 4.90 12.43
C ILE A 30 2.86 5.94 11.59
N THR A 31 4.04 5.58 11.11
CA THR A 31 4.98 6.54 10.48
C THR A 31 4.92 6.55 8.96
N ASP A 32 4.63 5.41 8.34
CA ASP A 32 4.73 5.23 6.89
C ASP A 32 3.37 5.44 6.19
N VAL A 33 2.28 5.57 6.96
CA VAL A 33 0.94 5.90 6.45
C VAL A 33 0.76 7.41 6.40
N CYS A 34 0.33 7.91 5.23
CA CYS A 34 -0.10 9.29 5.09
C CYS A 34 -1.49 9.51 5.73
N TRP A 35 -1.54 9.81 7.02
CA TRP A 35 -2.80 10.11 7.72
C TRP A 35 -3.55 11.32 7.14
N LYS A 36 -2.80 12.29 6.61
CA LYS A 36 -3.38 13.45 5.90
C LYS A 36 -4.14 13.05 4.64
N CYS A 37 -3.77 11.92 4.03
CA CYS A 37 -4.38 11.43 2.80
C CYS A 37 -5.74 10.76 3.04
N LEU A 38 -6.11 10.47 4.29
CA LEU A 38 -7.46 9.98 4.64
C LEU A 38 -8.54 11.06 4.46
N PHE A 39 -8.13 12.34 4.47
CA PHE A 39 -9.04 13.47 4.43
C PHE A 39 -9.45 13.85 3.00
N PRO A 40 -10.65 14.41 2.80
CA PRO A 40 -11.58 14.89 3.84
C PRO A 40 -12.42 13.76 4.46
N ILE A 41 -12.75 13.90 5.76
CA ILE A 41 -13.72 13.03 6.43
C ILE A 41 -15.08 13.71 6.41
N THR A 42 -16.06 13.06 5.80
CA THR A 42 -17.45 13.50 5.70
C THR A 42 -18.41 12.56 6.39
N ILE A 43 -19.39 13.12 7.08
CA ILE A 43 -20.50 12.36 7.67
C ILE A 43 -21.79 13.05 7.26
N GLY A 44 -22.70 12.32 6.61
CA GLY A 44 -24.00 12.85 6.23
C GLY A 44 -23.94 14.08 5.31
N GLY A 45 -22.91 14.17 4.46
CA GLY A 45 -22.66 15.32 3.58
C GLY A 45 -21.95 16.51 4.23
N VAL A 46 -21.65 16.47 5.53
CA VAL A 46 -20.93 17.52 6.25
C VAL A 46 -19.45 17.14 6.39
N LYS A 47 -18.57 18.07 6.00
CA LYS A 47 -17.11 17.93 6.19
C LYS A 47 -16.75 18.22 7.64
N ILE A 48 -16.37 17.18 8.38
CA ILE A 48 -15.90 17.31 9.77
C ILE A 48 -14.43 17.66 9.80
N VAL A 49 -13.65 17.01 8.93
CA VAL A 49 -12.25 17.33 8.74
C VAL A 49 -12.04 17.79 7.30
N PRO A 50 -11.86 19.10 7.06
CA PRO A 50 -11.62 19.62 5.73
C PRO A 50 -10.20 19.30 5.27
N SER A 51 -10.03 19.07 3.97
CA SER A 51 -8.72 19.03 3.31
C SER A 51 -8.79 19.70 1.94
N SER A 52 -7.63 19.96 1.36
CA SER A 52 -7.48 20.45 -0.02
C SER A 52 -7.67 19.37 -1.08
N ILE A 53 -7.85 18.10 -0.66
CA ILE A 53 -7.97 16.94 -1.54
C ILE A 53 -9.46 16.78 -1.90
N THR A 54 -9.73 16.26 -3.10
CA THR A 54 -11.09 15.94 -3.54
C THR A 54 -11.77 14.97 -2.57
N ASP A 55 -13.03 15.25 -2.30
CA ASP A 55 -13.86 14.44 -1.42
C ASP A 55 -14.22 13.11 -2.08
N SER A 56 -14.33 12.07 -1.26
CA SER A 56 -14.96 10.81 -1.67
C SER A 56 -16.42 11.08 -2.06
N GLN A 57 -16.97 10.33 -3.02
CA GLN A 57 -18.37 10.49 -3.46
C GLN A 57 -19.35 9.95 -2.41
N SER A 58 -19.44 10.62 -1.26
CA SER A 58 -20.35 10.26 -0.17
C SER A 58 -21.74 10.86 -0.35
N SER A 59 -22.77 10.15 0.11
CA SER A 59 -24.16 10.63 0.05
C SER A 59 -24.32 11.88 0.93
N LYS A 60 -25.03 12.89 0.41
CA LYS A 60 -25.34 14.14 1.13
C LYS A 60 -26.48 13.99 2.15
N GLN A 61 -27.09 12.80 2.23
CA GLN A 61 -28.17 12.53 3.18
C GLN A 61 -27.59 12.15 4.54
N ILE A 62 -28.16 12.65 5.63
CA ILE A 62 -27.69 12.34 6.99
C ILE A 62 -27.95 10.87 7.35
N ILE A 63 -29.04 10.31 6.83
CA ILE A 63 -29.46 8.93 7.06
C ILE A 63 -29.49 8.21 5.72
N CYS A 64 -28.92 7.01 5.67
CA CYS A 64 -28.98 6.11 4.54
C CYS A 64 -29.55 4.75 4.96
N PHE A 65 -30.08 4.01 3.99
CA PHE A 65 -30.63 2.67 4.17
C PHE A 65 -29.68 1.67 3.51
N CYS A 66 -28.82 1.03 4.31
CA CYS A 66 -27.79 0.14 3.80
C CYS A 66 -28.35 -1.27 3.58
N PRO A 67 -28.16 -1.87 2.39
CA PRO A 67 -28.53 -3.26 2.17
C PRO A 67 -27.61 -4.18 2.99
N ARG A 68 -28.18 -5.20 3.63
CA ARG A 68 -27.42 -6.27 4.27
C ARG A 68 -27.77 -7.62 3.63
N PRO A 69 -26.77 -8.47 3.32
CA PRO A 69 -27.03 -9.75 2.66
C PRO A 69 -27.95 -10.69 3.46
N TRP A 70 -27.90 -10.61 4.78
CA TRP A 70 -28.56 -11.55 5.69
C TRP A 70 -29.92 -11.09 6.24
N ILE A 71 -30.34 -9.84 5.97
CA ILE A 71 -31.56 -9.26 6.54
C ILE A 71 -32.39 -8.68 5.40
N PRO A 72 -33.69 -9.05 5.25
CA PRO A 72 -34.53 -8.59 4.14
C PRO A 72 -34.98 -7.12 4.27
N ALA A 73 -34.73 -6.49 5.42
CA ALA A 73 -35.00 -5.08 5.65
C ALA A 73 -33.70 -4.24 5.57
N PRO A 74 -33.72 -3.08 4.90
CA PRO A 74 -32.57 -2.18 4.90
C PRO A 74 -32.34 -1.61 6.30
N VAL A 75 -31.08 -1.57 6.72
CA VAL A 75 -30.72 -1.09 8.05
C VAL A 75 -30.46 0.42 7.98
N PRO A 76 -31.06 1.24 8.86
CA PRO A 76 -30.73 2.66 8.94
C PRO A 76 -29.26 2.81 9.35
N GLY A 77 -28.52 3.62 8.59
CA GLY A 77 -27.11 3.91 8.78
C GLY A 77 -26.81 5.37 8.52
N ILE A 78 -25.54 5.75 8.75
CA ILE A 78 -25.03 7.09 8.51
C ILE A 78 -23.95 6.97 7.44
N PRO A 79 -24.05 7.70 6.31
CA PRO A 79 -23.02 7.63 5.30
C PRO A 79 -21.77 8.37 5.80
N VAL A 80 -20.65 7.67 5.76
CA VAL A 80 -19.32 8.20 6.08
C VAL A 80 -18.45 8.12 4.84
N GLY A 81 -17.78 9.20 4.50
CA GLY A 81 -16.86 9.30 3.37
C GLY A 81 -15.47 9.67 3.84
N PHE A 82 -14.48 8.90 3.39
CA PHE A 82 -13.06 9.17 3.60
C PHE A 82 -12.25 8.33 2.61
N TRP A 83 -10.97 8.66 2.45
CA TRP A 83 -10.07 7.86 1.60
C TRP A 83 -9.59 6.64 2.38
N GLU A 84 -10.20 5.48 2.13
CA GLU A 84 -9.87 4.24 2.86
C GLU A 84 -8.62 3.55 2.28
N PRO A 85 -7.62 3.20 3.13
CA PRO A 85 -6.48 2.40 2.73
C PRO A 85 -6.86 0.90 2.70
N VAL A 86 -7.62 0.50 1.67
CA VAL A 86 -8.12 -0.88 1.52
C VAL A 86 -7.06 -1.88 1.02
N ARG A 87 -5.97 -1.38 0.44
CA ARG A 87 -4.95 -2.23 -0.20
C ARG A 87 -3.57 -1.66 0.09
N LEU A 88 -2.66 -2.57 0.43
CA LEU A 88 -1.24 -2.30 0.48
C LEU A 88 -0.60 -2.88 -0.78
N VAL A 89 0.20 -2.08 -1.47
CA VAL A 89 0.97 -2.51 -2.63
C VAL A 89 2.44 -2.41 -2.28
N ASP A 90 3.13 -3.53 -2.38
CA ASP A 90 4.60 -3.58 -2.28
C ASP A 90 5.22 -3.56 -3.68
N VAL A 91 6.34 -2.86 -3.82
CA VAL A 91 7.08 -2.75 -5.08
C VAL A 91 8.54 -3.14 -4.83
N THR A 92 8.87 -4.37 -5.22
CA THR A 92 10.25 -4.88 -5.22
C THR A 92 11.08 -4.19 -6.30
N LYS A 93 12.09 -3.40 -5.90
CA LYS A 93 13.06 -2.79 -6.83
C LYS A 93 14.22 -3.73 -7.18
N SER A 94 14.65 -4.58 -6.25
CA SER A 94 15.78 -5.50 -6.42
C SER A 94 15.27 -6.93 -6.61
N PRO A 95 15.67 -7.64 -7.67
CA PRO A 95 15.23 -9.02 -7.88
C PRO A 95 15.65 -9.88 -6.69
N MET A 96 14.78 -10.84 -6.31
CA MET A 96 14.97 -11.74 -5.17
C MET A 96 14.92 -11.06 -3.77
N CYS A 97 14.64 -9.76 -3.68
CA CYS A 97 14.28 -9.10 -2.42
C CYS A 97 12.75 -8.97 -2.32
N ILE A 98 12.12 -9.81 -1.52
CA ILE A 98 10.77 -9.54 -0.97
C ILE A 98 11.04 -8.88 0.38
N TRP A 99 10.29 -7.83 0.77
CA TRP A 99 10.44 -7.09 2.04
C TRP A 99 11.57 -7.56 2.96
#